data_AF-A0A8B3RIV8-F1
#
_entry.id   AF-A0A8B3RIV8-F1
#
_cell.length_a   1.000
_cell.length_b   1.000
_cell.length_c   1.000
_cell.angle_alpha   90.00
_cell.angle_beta   90.00
_cell.angle_gamma   90.00
#
_symmetry.space_group_name_H-M   'P 1'
#
loop_
_entity.id
_entity.type
_entity.pdbx_description
1 polymer ?
#
loop_
_entity_poly.entity_id
_entity_poly.type
_entity_poly.pdbx_seq_one_letter_code
_entity_poly.pdbx_strand_id
1 'polypeptide(L)'
;MGISYKRFRGWTPTKGDEIEWDETEQAWMLALDLYEHTHICPLCGMDTAICHDEERFEQLFDGADVYMCFASQAREFAMQKYAKSGIVEAPHSQTTRLRPRQQQRS
;
A
#
# COMPACT_ATOMS: atom_id res chain seq x y z
N MET A 1 23.36 -11.63 -3.11
CA MET A 1 23.53 -10.75 -4.28
C MET A 1 23.42 -11.56 -5.56
N GLY A 2 22.64 -11.05 -6.51
CA GLY A 2 22.21 -11.76 -7.72
C GLY A 2 23.22 -11.79 -8.87
N ILE A 3 22.80 -12.40 -9.97
CA ILE A 3 23.55 -12.53 -11.23
C ILE A 3 22.88 -11.65 -12.30
N SER A 4 23.65 -10.96 -13.14
CA SER A 4 23.09 -10.18 -14.25
C SER A 4 22.41 -11.11 -15.26
N TYR A 5 21.41 -10.62 -15.97
CA TYR A 5 20.74 -11.33 -17.05
C TYR A 5 21.73 -11.77 -18.13
N LYS A 6 22.74 -10.94 -18.44
CA LYS A 6 23.82 -11.32 -19.36
C LYS A 6 24.52 -12.59 -18.87
N ARG A 7 24.97 -12.62 -17.63
CA ARG A 7 25.63 -13.81 -17.05
C ARG A 7 24.68 -15.00 -16.91
N PHE A 8 23.40 -14.77 -16.57
CA PHE A 8 22.38 -15.82 -16.56
C PHE A 8 22.20 -16.46 -17.95
N ARG A 9 22.35 -15.68 -19.02
CA ARG A 9 22.36 -16.14 -20.41
C ARG A 9 23.69 -16.73 -20.88
N GLY A 10 24.67 -16.89 -19.98
CA GLY A 10 25.96 -17.52 -20.28
C GLY A 10 27.02 -16.56 -20.82
N TRP A 11 26.79 -15.24 -20.79
CA TRP A 11 27.82 -14.27 -21.13
C TRP A 11 28.91 -14.23 -20.04
N THR A 12 30.16 -14.11 -20.47
CA THR A 12 31.34 -13.97 -19.60
C THR A 12 32.06 -12.66 -19.90
N PRO A 13 32.46 -11.88 -18.88
CA PRO A 13 33.12 -10.59 -19.11
C PRO A 13 34.47 -10.74 -19.80
N THR A 14 34.75 -9.84 -20.73
CA THR A 14 36.06 -9.62 -21.35
C THR A 14 36.60 -8.24 -20.95
N LYS A 15 37.89 -7.99 -21.19
CA LYS A 15 38.54 -6.72 -20.82
C LYS A 15 37.96 -5.49 -21.54
N GLY A 16 37.23 -5.68 -22.64
CA GLY A 16 36.60 -4.59 -23.40
C GLY A 16 35.14 -4.32 -23.03
N ASP A 17 34.57 -5.08 -22.09
CA ASP A 17 33.19 -4.89 -21.68
C ASP A 17 33.08 -3.81 -20.60
N GLU A 18 32.43 -2.70 -20.93
CA GLU A 18 32.36 -1.55 -20.03
C GLU A 18 31.25 -1.68 -18.97
N ILE A 19 30.13 -2.34 -19.30
CA ILE A 19 28.96 -2.41 -18.41
C ILE A 19 28.34 -3.81 -18.44
N GLU A 20 28.40 -4.49 -17.31
CA GLU A 20 27.75 -5.78 -17.11
C GLU A 20 26.24 -5.63 -16.85
N TRP A 21 25.86 -4.71 -15.97
CA TRP A 21 24.49 -4.53 -15.47
C TRP A 21 23.84 -3.31 -16.09
N ASP A 22 22.66 -3.46 -16.68
CA ASP A 22 21.86 -2.31 -17.11
C ASP A 22 21.18 -1.59 -15.93
N GLU A 23 20.62 -0.41 -16.19
CA GLU A 23 19.97 0.41 -15.17
C GLU A 23 18.77 -0.29 -14.50
N THR A 24 18.05 -1.13 -15.25
CA THR A 24 16.89 -1.87 -14.74
C THR A 24 17.34 -2.96 -13.78
N GLU A 25 18.37 -3.72 -14.14
CA GLU A 25 18.92 -4.77 -13.28
C GLU A 25 19.52 -4.19 -12.00
N GLN A 26 20.18 -3.03 -12.09
CA GLN A 26 20.69 -2.29 -10.92
C GLN A 26 19.53 -1.83 -10.02
N ALA A 27 18.47 -1.26 -10.61
CA ALA A 27 17.29 -0.83 -9.85
C ALA A 27 16.61 -2.00 -9.13
N TRP A 28 16.50 -3.16 -9.78
CA TRP A 28 15.99 -4.36 -9.12
C TRP A 28 16.87 -4.83 -7.97
N MET A 29 18.20 -4.78 -8.13
CA MET A 29 19.09 -5.17 -7.04
C MET A 29 19.01 -4.22 -5.85
N LEU A 30 18.88 -2.92 -6.09
CA LEU A 30 18.65 -1.93 -5.03
C LEU A 30 17.29 -2.11 -4.35
N ALA A 31 16.24 -2.43 -5.11
CA ALA A 31 14.92 -2.69 -4.54
C ALA A 31 14.90 -3.98 -3.70
N LEU A 32 15.61 -5.02 -4.14
CA LEU A 32 15.81 -6.25 -3.36
C LEU A 32 16.56 -5.97 -2.06
N ASP A 33 17.66 -5.22 -2.14
CA ASP A 33 18.43 -4.80 -0.96
C ASP A 33 17.56 -4.00 0.02
N LEU A 34 16.78 -3.04 -0.49
CA LEU A 34 15.84 -2.28 0.33
C LEU A 34 14.78 -3.17 0.98
N TYR A 35 14.24 -4.14 0.24
CA TYR A 35 13.27 -5.10 0.77
C TYR A 35 13.86 -5.95 1.90
N GLU A 36 15.08 -6.47 1.71
CA GLU A 36 15.81 -7.27 2.70
C GLU A 36 16.14 -6.45 3.97
N HIS A 37 16.42 -5.15 3.84
CA HIS A 37 16.78 -4.31 4.98
C HIS A 37 15.57 -3.70 5.71
N THR A 38 14.57 -3.23 4.98
CA THR A 38 13.42 -2.52 5.58
C THR A 38 12.42 -3.46 6.22
N HIS A 39 12.37 -4.72 5.80
CA HIS A 39 11.32 -5.68 6.19
C HIS A 39 9.90 -5.16 5.94
N ILE A 40 9.70 -4.15 5.09
CA ILE A 40 8.38 -3.62 4.76
C ILE A 40 7.91 -4.26 3.47
N CYS A 41 6.74 -4.90 3.51
CA CYS A 41 6.11 -5.48 2.34
C CYS A 41 5.69 -4.36 1.36
N PRO A 42 6.17 -4.39 0.10
CA PRO A 42 5.84 -3.36 -0.88
C PRO A 42 4.38 -3.40 -1.34
N LEU A 43 3.66 -4.50 -1.06
CA LEU A 43 2.26 -4.66 -1.43
C LEU A 43 1.31 -4.04 -0.39
N CYS A 44 1.54 -4.33 0.89
CA CYS A 44 0.61 -3.97 1.97
C CYS A 44 1.19 -3.01 3.01
N GLY A 45 2.49 -2.72 2.95
CA GLY A 45 3.18 -1.80 3.88
C GLY A 45 3.42 -2.36 5.29
N MET A 46 3.09 -3.63 5.55
CA MET A 46 3.34 -4.29 6.84
C MET A 46 4.74 -4.92 6.92
N ASP A 47 5.19 -5.20 8.14
CA ASP A 47 6.39 -5.99 8.36
C ASP A 47 6.23 -7.38 7.71
N THR A 48 7.20 -7.81 6.91
CA THR A 48 7.18 -9.10 6.20
C THR A 48 7.23 -10.28 7.16
N ALA A 49 7.80 -10.12 8.36
CA ALA A 49 7.78 -11.12 9.42
C ALA A 49 6.39 -11.27 10.08
N ILE A 50 5.44 -10.40 9.73
CA ILE A 50 4.03 -10.49 10.11
C ILE A 50 3.19 -10.91 8.89
N CYS A 51 3.26 -10.18 7.78
CA CYS A 51 2.32 -10.43 6.66
C CYS A 51 2.63 -11.68 5.82
N HIS A 52 3.84 -12.24 5.92
CA HIS A 52 4.18 -13.52 5.27
C HIS A 52 4.15 -14.71 6.24
N ASP A 53 3.72 -14.50 7.49
CA ASP A 53 3.55 -15.53 8.52
C ASP A 53 2.07 -15.58 8.91
N GLU A 54 1.36 -16.61 8.46
CA GLU A 54 -0.09 -16.77 8.66
C GLU A 54 -0.47 -16.76 10.14
N GLU A 55 0.25 -17.48 10.99
CA GLU A 55 -0.03 -17.58 12.42
C GLU A 55 0.16 -16.23 13.11
N ARG A 56 1.25 -15.52 12.81
CA ARG A 56 1.50 -14.18 13.37
C ARG A 56 0.51 -13.15 12.87
N PHE A 57 0.11 -13.24 11.61
CA PHE A 57 -0.93 -12.39 11.05
C PHE A 57 -2.25 -12.60 11.80
N GLU A 58 -2.69 -13.84 11.95
CA GLU A 58 -3.90 -14.17 12.70
C GLU A 58 -3.82 -13.70 14.15
N GLN A 59 -2.71 -13.95 14.85
CA GLN A 59 -2.50 -13.49 16.23
C GLN A 59 -2.51 -11.97 16.37
N LEU A 60 -2.01 -11.22 15.38
CA LEU A 60 -2.05 -9.75 15.39
C LEU A 60 -3.49 -9.22 15.35
N PHE A 61 -4.38 -9.93 14.67
CA PHE A 61 -5.79 -9.55 14.51
C PHE A 61 -6.75 -10.31 15.43
N ASP A 62 -6.28 -11.33 16.17
CA ASP A 62 -7.08 -12.05 17.14
C ASP A 62 -7.46 -11.14 18.32
N GLY A 63 -8.76 -10.87 18.44
CA GLY A 63 -9.28 -9.89 19.40
C GLY A 63 -8.99 -8.43 19.06
N ALA A 64 -8.47 -8.11 17.88
CA ALA A 64 -8.26 -6.74 17.46
C ALA A 64 -9.59 -6.01 17.27
N ASP A 65 -9.83 -4.99 18.10
CA ASP A 65 -10.98 -4.10 17.94
C ASP A 65 -10.78 -3.24 16.68
N VAL A 66 -11.62 -3.48 15.67
CA VAL A 66 -11.65 -2.63 14.47
C VAL A 66 -12.18 -1.26 14.88
N TYR A 67 -11.27 -0.31 15.13
CA TYR A 67 -11.65 1.07 15.40
C TYR A 67 -12.12 1.74 14.11
N MET A 68 -13.44 1.83 13.95
CA MET A 68 -14.05 2.50 12.82
C MET A 68 -14.30 3.98 13.14
N CYS A 69 -13.78 4.87 12.29
CA CYS A 69 -14.23 6.25 12.30
C CYS A 69 -15.66 6.33 11.73
N PHE A 70 -16.67 6.36 12.60
CA PHE A 70 -18.08 6.47 12.19
C PHE A 70 -18.36 7.70 11.31
N ALA A 71 -17.58 8.78 11.46
CA ALA A 71 -17.70 9.95 10.60
C ALA A 71 -17.22 9.67 9.16
N SER A 72 -16.13 8.92 8.99
CA SER A 72 -15.65 8.51 7.66
C SER A 72 -16.62 7.53 7.01
N GLN A 73 -17.14 6.57 7.77
CA GLN A 73 -18.15 5.62 7.26
C GLN A 73 -19.43 6.35 6.81
N ALA A 74 -19.94 7.28 7.62
CA ALA A 74 -21.13 8.07 7.27
C ALA A 74 -20.91 8.93 6.01
N ARG A 75 -19.69 9.46 5.80
CA ARG A 75 -19.34 10.18 4.57
C ARG A 75 -19.34 9.27 3.36
N GLU A 76 -18.72 8.09 3.45
CA GLU A 76 -18.72 7.11 2.36
C GLU A 76 -20.14 6.69 1.97
N PHE A 77 -20.99 6.40 2.95
CA PHE A 77 -22.40 6.08 2.66
C PHE A 77 -23.15 7.26 2.01
N ALA A 78 -22.91 8.49 2.46
CA ALA A 78 -23.50 9.67 1.84
C ALA A 78 -23.02 9.86 0.40
N MET A 79 -21.72 9.67 0.14
CA MET A 79 -21.12 9.76 -1.19
C MET A 79 -21.60 8.65 -2.12
N GLN A 80 -21.73 7.42 -1.63
CA GLN A 80 -22.30 6.31 -2.41
C GLN A 80 -23.76 6.55 -2.77
N LYS A 81 -24.57 7.07 -1.83
CA LYS A 81 -25.96 7.43 -2.09
C LYS A 81 -26.07 8.57 -3.10
N TYR A 82 -25.18 9.55 -3.00
CA TYR A 82 -25.07 10.68 -3.91
C TYR A 82 -24.67 10.23 -5.34
N ALA A 83 -23.62 9.41 -5.47
CA ALA A 83 -23.18 8.85 -6.75
C ALA A 83 -24.28 8.02 -7.44
N LYS A 84 -25.06 7.26 -6.66
CA LYS A 84 -26.20 6.47 -7.17
C LYS A 84 -27.40 7.32 -7.58
N SER A 85 -27.51 8.57 -7.12
CA SER A 85 -28.65 9.45 -7.39
C SER A 85 -28.58 10.17 -8.75
N GLY A 86 -27.41 10.17 -9.41
CA GLY A 86 -27.21 10.71 -10.76
C GLY A 86 -27.26 12.24 -10.89
N ILE A 87 -27.47 12.98 -9.79
CA ILE A 87 -27.50 14.45 -9.79
C ILE A 87 -26.18 14.96 -9.20
N VAL A 88 -25.28 15.46 -10.04
CA VAL A 88 -23.99 16.00 -9.61
C VAL A 88 -24.05 17.53 -9.51
N GLU A 89 -24.64 18.03 -8.42
CA GLU A 89 -24.39 19.40 -7.94
C GLU A 89 -23.88 19.35 -6.50
N ALA A 90 -22.55 19.28 -6.33
CA ALA A 90 -21.90 19.42 -5.01
C ALA A 90 -20.48 19.99 -5.18
N PRO A 91 -20.33 21.31 -5.46
CA PRO A 91 -19.04 21.94 -5.71
C PRO A 91 -18.06 21.91 -4.53
N HIS A 92 -18.49 21.42 -3.36
CA HIS A 92 -17.75 21.49 -2.09
C HIS A 92 -17.76 20.18 -1.30
N SER A 93 -18.08 19.03 -1.92
CA SER A 93 -18.19 17.72 -1.25
C SER A 93 -17.00 17.36 -0.37
N GLN A 94 -15.77 17.76 -0.77
CA GLN A 94 -14.56 17.55 0.02
C GLN A 94 -14.46 18.43 1.29
N THR A 95 -15.24 19.52 1.38
CA THR A 95 -15.25 20.46 2.52
C THR A 95 -16.52 20.38 3.38
N THR A 96 -17.50 19.57 2.98
CA THR A 96 -18.79 19.47 3.69
C THR A 96 -18.61 18.72 5.01
N ARG A 97 -18.83 19.42 6.13
CA ARG A 97 -18.80 18.84 7.48
C ARG A 97 -20.19 18.34 7.88
N LEU A 98 -20.26 17.14 8.45
CA LEU A 98 -21.46 16.66 9.14
C LEU A 98 -21.73 17.56 10.35
N ARG A 99 -22.90 18.20 10.39
CA ARG A 99 -23.35 18.96 11.56
C ARG A 99 -24.11 18.02 12.50
N PRO A 100 -23.72 17.91 13.79
CA PRO A 100 -24.49 17.15 14.77
C PRO A 100 -25.91 17.71 14.89
N ARG A 101 -26.91 16.83 15.09
CA ARG A 101 -28.24 17.27 15.53
C ARG A 101 -28.09 17.93 16.90
N GLN A 102 -28.61 19.15 17.05
CA GLN A 102 -28.78 19.74 18.37
C GLN A 102 -29.72 18.83 19.15
N GLN A 103 -29.22 18.15 20.18
CA GLN A 103 -30.07 17.45 21.13
C GLN A 103 -30.92 18.52 21.83
N GLN A 104 -32.22 18.56 21.54
CA GLN A 104 -33.17 19.22 22.44
C GLN A 104 -33.13 18.43 23.74
N ARG A 105 -32.40 18.95 24.73
CA ARG A 105 -32.51 18.48 26.12
C ARG A 105 -33.91 18.87 26.59
N SER A 106 -34.79 17.88 26.68
CA SER A 106 -36.03 17.94 27.47
C SER A 106 -35.71 17.99 28.95
#